data_AF-A0A2W7BVA0-F1
#
_entry.id   AF-A0A2W7BVA0-F1
#
_cell.length_a   1.000
_cell.length_b   1.000
_cell.length_c   1.000
_cell.angle_alpha   90.00
_cell.angle_beta   90.00
_cell.angle_gamma   90.00
#
_symmetry.space_group_name_H-M   'P 1'
#
loop_
_entity.id
_entity.type
_entity.pdbx_description
1 polymer ?
#
loop_
_entity_poly.entity_id
_entity_poly.type
_entity_poly.pdbx_seq_one_letter_code
_entity_poly.pdbx_strand_id
1 'polypeptide(L)'
;MSNPRAESDNYDPHIIPAETAARKEREGGNFKQTRDETHSSIDPSGGQTVDKEGLANNYPIEPEMYINEPGDLREEAEAETARRKAELREINQNEEKGKVTTESDERGKGVGAV
;
A
#
# COMPACT_ATOMS: atom_id res chain seq x y z
N MET A 1 9.76 7.98 21.75
CA MET A 1 10.31 6.62 21.87
C MET A 1 9.92 5.86 20.62
N SER A 2 10.90 5.45 19.80
CA SER A 2 10.64 4.66 18.59
C SER A 2 10.12 3.30 19.01
N ASN A 3 8.96 2.87 18.50
CA ASN A 3 8.38 1.57 18.84
C ASN A 3 9.11 0.50 18.02
N PRO A 4 9.93 -0.38 18.63
CA PRO A 4 10.72 -1.39 17.93
C PRO A 4 9.85 -2.59 17.56
N ARG A 5 8.61 -2.36 17.10
CA ARG A 5 7.74 -3.40 16.56
C ARG A 5 8.31 -3.79 15.19
N ALA A 6 9.41 -4.51 15.29
CA ALA A 6 10.15 -5.29 14.32
C ALA A 6 9.82 -4.95 12.86
N GLU A 7 10.77 -4.32 12.19
CA GLU A 7 11.08 -4.71 10.82
C GLU A 7 11.50 -6.19 10.86
N SER A 8 10.54 -7.09 11.04
CA SER A 8 10.79 -8.52 10.86
C SER A 8 10.89 -8.74 9.37
N ASP A 9 12.06 -9.15 8.94
CA ASP A 9 12.36 -9.48 7.55
C ASP A 9 11.58 -10.71 7.04
N ASN A 10 10.69 -11.30 7.83
CA ASN A 10 9.90 -12.49 7.49
C ASN A 10 8.50 -12.41 8.12
N TYR A 11 7.60 -13.31 7.72
CA TYR A 11 6.27 -13.42 8.32
C TYR A 11 6.32 -13.92 9.77
N ASP A 12 7.24 -14.83 10.08
CA ASP A 12 7.55 -15.26 11.44
C ASP A 12 8.83 -14.56 11.95
N PRO A 13 8.78 -13.83 13.08
CA PRO A 13 9.96 -13.18 13.65
C PRO A 13 11.09 -14.12 14.09
N HIS A 14 10.77 -15.40 14.40
CA HIS A 14 11.72 -16.36 14.96
C HIS A 14 12.20 -17.40 13.95
N ILE A 15 11.59 -17.45 12.77
CA ILE A 15 11.91 -18.42 11.73
C ILE A 15 12.32 -17.67 10.47
N ILE A 16 13.53 -17.97 10.00
CA ILE A 16 14.01 -17.52 8.70
C ILE A 16 14.09 -18.76 7.81
N PRO A 17 13.30 -18.84 6.72
CA PRO A 17 13.42 -19.94 5.78
C PRO A 17 14.84 -20.02 5.23
N ALA A 18 15.35 -21.24 5.03
CA ALA A 18 16.71 -21.45 4.51
C ALA A 18 16.88 -20.80 3.12
N GLU A 19 15.82 -20.82 2.30
CA GLU A 19 15.79 -20.15 1.00
C GLU A 19 15.96 -18.63 1.14
N THR A 20 15.17 -17.99 2.00
CA THR A 20 15.24 -16.55 2.25
C THR A 20 16.61 -16.11 2.77
N ALA A 21 17.20 -16.91 3.67
CA ALA A 21 18.56 -16.66 4.17
C ALA A 21 19.61 -16.72 3.04
N ALA A 22 19.57 -17.79 2.23
CA ALA A 22 20.49 -17.97 1.11
C ALA A 22 20.32 -16.87 0.05
N ARG A 23 19.08 -16.43 -0.21
CA ARG A 23 18.79 -15.32 -1.11
C ARG A 23 19.32 -14.00 -0.59
N LYS A 24 19.15 -13.71 0.70
CA LYS A 24 19.67 -12.49 1.33
C LYS A 24 21.19 -12.39 1.20
N GLU A 25 21.91 -13.51 1.37
CA GLU A 25 23.36 -13.55 1.16
C GLU A 25 23.75 -13.37 -0.32
N ARG A 26 23.03 -14.01 -1.25
CA ARG A 26 23.31 -13.94 -2.68
C ARG A 26 22.98 -12.60 -3.31
N GLU A 27 21.85 -12.00 -2.93
CA GLU A 27 21.27 -10.80 -3.54
C GLU A 27 21.71 -9.52 -2.82
N GLY A 28 22.13 -9.61 -1.55
CA GLY A 28 22.71 -8.51 -0.80
C GLY A 28 21.80 -7.28 -0.77
N GLY A 29 22.31 -6.13 -1.25
CA GLY A 29 21.57 -4.87 -1.30
C GLY A 29 20.37 -4.86 -2.26
N ASN A 30 20.31 -5.81 -3.20
CA ASN A 30 19.18 -5.96 -4.12
C ASN A 30 18.09 -6.89 -3.57
N PHE A 31 18.30 -7.47 -2.38
CA PHE A 31 17.29 -8.30 -1.74
C PHE A 31 16.04 -7.47 -1.43
N LYS A 32 14.87 -8.02 -1.78
CA LYS A 32 13.55 -7.38 -1.64
C LYS A 32 13.35 -6.08 -2.42
N GLN A 33 14.13 -5.85 -3.47
CA GLN A 33 13.93 -4.69 -4.34
C GLN A 33 13.15 -5.10 -5.59
N THR A 34 12.18 -4.27 -6.00
CA THR A 34 11.61 -4.34 -7.34
C THR A 34 12.64 -3.89 -8.35
N ARG A 35 12.49 -4.28 -9.63
CA ARG A 35 13.38 -3.78 -10.67
C ARG A 35 13.07 -2.31 -10.92
N ASP A 36 14.11 -1.49 -10.89
CA ASP A 36 14.02 -0.10 -11.31
C ASP A 36 14.29 -0.03 -12.82
N GLU A 37 13.23 0.16 -13.59
CA GLU A 37 13.29 0.31 -15.06
C GLU A 37 12.83 1.70 -15.50
N THR A 38 12.99 2.73 -14.65
CA THR A 38 12.61 4.13 -14.93
C THR A 38 13.20 4.75 -16.21
N HIS A 39 14.17 4.11 -16.85
CA HIS A 39 14.76 4.54 -18.12
C HIS A 39 14.11 3.95 -19.38
N SER A 40 13.08 3.10 -19.24
CA SER A 40 12.36 2.50 -20.36
C SER A 40 11.23 3.42 -20.86
N SER A 41 10.94 3.39 -22.18
CA SER A 41 9.82 4.14 -22.77
C SER A 41 8.44 3.58 -22.40
N ILE A 42 8.42 2.42 -21.75
CA ILE A 42 7.27 1.70 -21.20
C ILE A 42 7.65 1.42 -19.75
N ASP A 43 6.72 1.53 -18.80
CA ASP A 43 6.93 1.12 -17.42
C ASP A 43 6.46 -0.34 -17.21
N PRO A 44 7.36 -1.34 -17.26
CA PRO A 44 7.02 -2.73 -16.96
C PRO A 44 7.05 -3.04 -15.46
N SER A 45 7.39 -2.06 -14.61
CA SER A 45 7.57 -2.24 -13.17
C SER A 45 6.29 -1.98 -12.37
N GLY A 46 5.30 -1.30 -12.94
CA GLY A 46 4.05 -0.95 -12.24
C GLY A 46 3.34 -2.13 -11.58
N GLY A 47 3.39 -3.32 -12.19
CA GLY A 47 2.77 -4.55 -11.67
C GLY A 47 3.66 -5.40 -10.75
N GLN A 48 4.91 -5.00 -10.54
CA GLN A 48 5.86 -5.77 -9.75
C GLN A 48 5.60 -5.56 -8.26
N THR A 49 5.52 -6.67 -7.53
CA THR A 49 5.40 -6.67 -6.07
C THR A 49 6.42 -7.63 -5.49
N VAL A 50 6.99 -7.29 -4.35
CA VAL A 50 7.89 -8.17 -3.60
C VAL A 50 7.34 -8.33 -2.19
N ASP A 51 7.23 -9.58 -1.76
CA ASP A 51 6.65 -9.89 -0.46
C ASP A 51 7.68 -9.78 0.68
N LYS A 52 7.23 -10.06 1.92
CA LYS A 52 8.11 -9.96 3.09
C LYS A 52 9.26 -10.95 3.07
N GLU A 53 9.20 -12.06 2.35
CA GLU A 53 10.27 -13.06 2.25
C GLU A 53 11.09 -12.90 0.96
N GLY A 54 10.79 -11.88 0.15
CA GLY A 54 11.49 -11.58 -1.09
C GLY A 54 10.93 -12.31 -2.32
N LEU A 55 9.76 -12.94 -2.24
CA LEU A 55 9.06 -13.53 -3.37
C LEU A 55 8.55 -12.42 -4.28
N ALA A 56 9.03 -12.41 -5.53
CA ALA A 56 8.66 -11.42 -6.53
C ALA A 56 7.49 -11.93 -7.37
N ASN A 57 6.46 -11.11 -7.54
CA ASN A 57 5.31 -11.35 -8.41
C ASN A 57 5.19 -10.22 -9.45
N ASN A 58 4.61 -10.53 -10.60
CA ASN A 58 4.28 -9.54 -11.62
C ASN A 58 2.81 -9.68 -12.02
N TYR A 59 2.00 -8.68 -11.67
CA TYR A 59 0.59 -8.66 -12.01
C TYR A 59 0.37 -7.88 -13.31
N PRO A 60 -0.48 -8.39 -14.22
CA PRO A 60 -0.86 -7.62 -15.40
C PRO A 60 -1.62 -6.37 -14.95
N ILE A 61 -1.15 -5.20 -15.37
CA ILE A 61 -1.85 -3.94 -15.21
C ILE A 61 -2.42 -3.55 -16.57
N GLU A 62 -3.70 -3.19 -16.58
CA GLU A 62 -4.33 -2.64 -17.77
C GLU A 62 -3.73 -1.26 -18.04
N PRO A 63 -3.18 -1.01 -19.25
CA PRO A 63 -2.76 0.33 -19.59
C PRO A 63 -3.97 1.25 -19.67
N GLU A 64 -3.76 2.53 -19.36
CA GLU A 64 -4.80 3.56 -19.49
C GLU A 64 -5.23 3.64 -20.96
N MET A 65 -6.38 3.01 -21.28
CA MET A 65 -6.98 3.13 -22.60
C MET A 65 -7.65 4.51 -22.68
N TYR A 66 -7.00 5.42 -23.40
CA TYR A 66 -7.45 6.78 -23.76
C TYR A 66 -7.31 7.83 -22.67
N ILE A 67 -6.07 8.28 -22.45
CA ILE A 67 -5.78 9.62 -21.95
C ILE A 67 -5.31 10.44 -23.16
N ASN A 68 -5.96 11.57 -23.43
CA ASN A 68 -5.58 12.41 -24.56
C ASN A 68 -4.29 13.19 -24.25
N GLU A 69 -4.02 13.51 -22.98
CA GLU A 69 -2.81 14.20 -22.53
C GLU A 69 -2.24 13.62 -21.22
N PRO A 70 -0.94 13.27 -21.16
CA PRO A 70 -0.31 12.74 -19.94
C PRO A 70 -0.53 13.66 -18.73
N GLY A 71 -1.36 13.23 -17.78
CA GLY A 71 -1.70 14.02 -16.59
C GLY A 71 -3.19 14.06 -16.24
N ASP A 72 -4.08 13.78 -17.19
CA ASP A 72 -5.54 13.91 -17.02
C ASP A 72 -6.06 13.09 -15.80
N LEU A 73 -5.59 11.86 -15.62
CA LEU A 73 -6.02 11.00 -14.50
C LEU A 73 -5.26 11.26 -13.18
N ARG A 74 -4.15 12.01 -13.22
CA ARG A 74 -3.39 12.30 -11.98
C ARG A 74 -4.15 13.27 -11.09
N GLU A 75 -4.77 14.29 -11.68
CA GLU A 75 -5.61 15.23 -10.94
C GLU A 75 -6.84 14.52 -10.36
N GLU A 76 -7.47 13.62 -11.14
CA GLU A 76 -8.61 12.83 -10.68
C GLU A 76 -8.23 11.86 -9.55
N ALA A 77 -7.10 11.15 -9.67
CA ALA A 77 -6.60 10.26 -8.62
C ALA A 77 -6.19 11.02 -7.35
N GLU A 78 -5.55 12.18 -7.48
CA GLU A 78 -5.23 13.05 -6.34
C GLU A 78 -6.52 13.59 -5.67
N ALA A 79 -7.52 13.97 -6.45
CA ALA A 79 -8.83 14.40 -5.95
C ALA A 79 -9.58 13.25 -5.27
N GLU A 80 -9.56 12.05 -5.83
CA GLU A 80 -10.19 10.87 -5.25
C GLU A 80 -9.51 10.46 -3.93
N THR A 81 -8.18 10.43 -3.90
CA THR A 81 -7.44 10.12 -2.67
C THR A 81 -7.64 11.18 -1.59
N ALA A 82 -7.74 12.46 -1.97
CA ALA A 82 -8.09 13.54 -1.04
C ALA A 82 -9.52 13.39 -0.49
N ARG A 83 -10.48 13.08 -1.36
CA ARG A 83 -11.89 12.82 -0.99
C ARG A 83 -11.99 11.62 -0.04
N ARG A 84 -11.33 10.52 -0.36
CA ARG A 84 -11.26 9.30 0.45
C ARG A 84 -10.66 9.59 1.84
N LYS A 85 -9.59 10.39 1.91
CA LYS A 85 -8.99 10.80 3.19
C LYS A 85 -9.93 11.68 4.03
N ALA A 86 -10.69 12.58 3.40
CA ALA A 86 -11.66 13.43 4.09
C ALA A 86 -12.84 12.60 4.65
N GLU A 87 -13.38 11.70 3.83
CA GLU A 87 -14.43 10.75 4.22
C GLU A 87 -13.99 9.87 5.41
N LEU A 88 -12.78 9.29 5.35
CA LEU A 88 -12.23 8.50 6.46
C LEU A 88 -12.04 9.32 7.73
N ARG A 89 -11.66 10.61 7.61
CA ARG A 89 -11.57 11.51 8.77
C ARG A 89 -12.93 11.77 9.39
N GLU A 90 -13.96 12.01 8.58
CA GLU A 90 -15.33 12.24 9.04
C GLU A 90 -15.90 11.00 9.74
N ILE A 91 -15.72 9.82 9.14
CA ILE A 91 -16.14 8.53 9.73
C ILE A 91 -15.42 8.27 11.07
N ASN A 92 -14.13 8.64 11.16
CA ASN A 92 -13.31 8.44 12.36
C ASN A 92 -13.44 9.53 13.42
N GLN A 93 -14.11 10.66 13.13
CA GLN A 93 -14.42 11.71 14.11
C GLN A 93 -15.64 11.30 14.95
N ASN A 94 -15.42 10.43 15.93
CA ASN A 94 -16.45 9.89 16.82
C ASN A 94 -16.41 10.49 18.24
N GLU A 95 -16.00 11.76 18.37
CA GLU A 95 -15.87 12.46 19.67
C GLU A 95 -17.21 12.72 20.38
N GLU A 96 -18.34 12.72 19.67
CA GLU A 96 -19.67 12.90 20.24
C GLU A 96 -20.26 11.57 20.78
N LYS A 97 -19.62 11.02 21.83
CA LYS A 97 -20.16 9.86 22.55
C LYS A 97 -21.57 10.16 23.09
N GLY A 98 -22.55 9.36 22.68
CA GLY A 98 -23.90 9.34 23.26
C GLY A 98 -24.97 10.16 22.52
N LYS A 99 -24.65 10.75 21.36
CA LYS A 99 -25.65 11.44 20.53
C LYS A 99 -26.46 10.42 19.71
N VAL A 100 -27.75 10.29 20.03
CA VAL A 100 -28.70 9.42 19.32
C VAL A 100 -29.17 10.14 18.06
N THR A 101 -28.82 9.62 16.88
CA THR A 101 -29.42 10.06 15.61
C THR A 101 -30.72 9.29 15.39
N THR A 102 -31.73 9.96 14.83
CA THR A 102 -33.08 9.40 14.65
C THR A 102 -33.26 8.62 13.34
N GLU A 103 -32.32 8.76 12.39
CA GLU A 103 -32.45 8.20 11.03
C GLU A 103 -31.35 7.16 10.73
N SER A 104 -30.11 7.59 10.56
CA SER A 104 -28.95 6.70 10.33
C SER A 104 -27.70 7.19 11.07
N ASP A 105 -26.77 6.29 11.38
CA ASP A 105 -25.50 6.58 12.05
C ASP A 105 -24.36 5.96 11.23
N GLU A 106 -23.71 6.79 10.41
CA GLU A 106 -22.59 6.40 9.53
C GLU A 106 -21.21 6.55 10.21
N ARG A 107 -21.18 6.95 11.49
CA ARG A 107 -19.94 7.11 12.25
C ARG A 107 -19.32 5.75 12.56
N GLY A 108 -17.99 5.70 12.64
CA GLY A 108 -17.25 4.49 13.00
C GLY A 108 -17.59 3.98 14.40
N LYS A 109 -18.27 2.83 14.47
CA LYS A 109 -18.60 2.11 15.72
C LYS A 109 -17.45 1.18 16.13
N GLY A 110 -16.29 1.73 16.49
CA GLY A 110 -15.14 0.92 16.93
C GLY A 110 -13.79 1.59 16.74
N VAL A 111 -12.73 0.77 16.66
CA VAL A 111 -11.44 1.23 16.11
C VAL A 111 -11.73 1.69 14.68
N GLY A 112 -11.41 2.95 14.37
CA GLY A 112 -11.85 3.63 13.15
C GLY A 112 -11.64 2.85 11.85
N ALA A 113 -12.33 3.25 10.79
CA ALA A 113 -12.12 2.71 9.44
C ALA A 113 -10.68 2.99 8.97
N VAL A 114 -10.03 1.96 8.43
CA VAL A 114 -8.65 1.99 7.88
C VAL A 114 -8.71 1.88 6.37
#